data_AF-A0A9D6UNV3-F1
#
_entry.id   AF-A0A9D6UNV3-F1
#
_cell.length_a   1.000
_cell.length_b   1.000
_cell.length_c   1.000
_cell.angle_alpha   90.00
_cell.angle_beta   90.00
_cell.angle_gamma   90.00
#
_symmetry.space_group_name_H-M   'P 1'
#
loop_
_entity.id
_entity.type
_entity.pdbx_description
1 polymer ?
#
loop_
_entity_poly.entity_id
_entity_poly.type
_entity_poly.pdbx_seq_one_letter_code
_entity_poly.pdbx_strand_id
1 'polypeptide(L)'
;MKLRTKLLLASSAIVLVVLAVSEWLGYRLTSLFLTAHEAKMASELDHGSHGAALAELEQGSHALFVRLAALHFFHAAFTVIALVLALNALWTRTVLRPLADLLQHINYMRRGTWKTPVPVHSRDEIGELTEAFNELGGQLTLTVHQFAAASKLSAMALLGQSLVTKVRSATELLRAAEAAPGDRNLDVSPATDPKHASVALAIKILNEIPALFEQEFKRQLNVHSIRPAPDVPSAPDVRAGVSHHPHPR
;
A
#
# COMPACT_ATOMS: atom_id res chain seq x y z
N MET A 1 17.96 -8.97 -14.65
CA MET A 1 18.89 -7.83 -14.76
C MET A 1 18.50 -6.80 -13.73
N LYS A 2 19.47 -6.14 -13.09
CA LYS A 2 19.21 -5.05 -12.15
C LYS A 2 18.39 -3.93 -12.82
N LEU A 3 17.42 -3.38 -12.09
CA LEU A 3 16.58 -2.23 -12.38
C LEU A 3 17.45 -1.11 -12.91
N ARG A 4 18.54 -0.78 -12.21
CA ARG A 4 19.46 0.27 -12.63
C ARG A 4 19.98 0.03 -14.05
N THR A 5 20.39 -1.21 -14.36
CA THR A 5 20.89 -1.57 -15.70
C THR A 5 19.77 -1.51 -16.74
N LYS A 6 18.61 -2.09 -16.47
CA LYS A 6 17.44 -2.07 -17.37
C LYS A 6 16.98 -0.63 -17.67
N LEU A 7 16.98 0.22 -16.66
CA LEU A 7 16.55 1.60 -16.73
C LEU A 7 17.55 2.46 -17.50
N LEU A 8 18.86 2.28 -17.26
CA LEU A 8 19.91 2.92 -18.05
C LEU A 8 19.88 2.50 -19.52
N LEU A 9 19.65 1.20 -19.79
CA LEU A 9 19.57 0.69 -21.15
C LEU A 9 18.35 1.26 -21.87
N ALA A 10 17.20 1.28 -21.20
CA ALA A 10 15.96 1.81 -21.74
C ALA A 10 16.01 3.32 -21.96
N SER A 11 16.54 4.10 -21.02
CA SER A 11 16.70 5.55 -21.19
C SER A 11 17.69 5.87 -22.31
N SER A 12 18.82 5.16 -22.37
CA SER A 12 19.81 5.35 -23.45
C SER A 12 19.22 4.99 -24.81
N ALA A 13 18.46 3.90 -24.91
CA ALA A 13 17.78 3.53 -26.14
C ALA A 13 16.75 4.59 -26.57
N ILE A 14 15.96 5.13 -25.63
CA ILE A 14 15.02 6.23 -25.92
C ILE A 14 15.76 7.45 -26.43
N VAL A 15 16.85 7.86 -25.76
CA VAL A 15 17.67 9.01 -26.18
C VAL A 15 18.20 8.78 -27.59
N LEU A 16 18.80 7.62 -27.87
CA LEU A 16 19.35 7.31 -29.18
C LEU A 16 18.28 7.31 -30.27
N VAL A 17 17.11 6.73 -30.02
CA VAL A 17 16.00 6.71 -30.98
C VAL A 17 15.48 8.12 -31.24
N VAL A 18 15.25 8.91 -30.19
CA VAL A 18 14.75 10.29 -30.34
C VAL A 18 15.78 11.16 -31.08
N LEU A 19 17.07 11.02 -30.78
CA LEU A 19 18.12 11.74 -31.48
C LEU A 19 18.27 11.30 -32.94
N ALA A 20 18.27 10.00 -33.21
CA ALA A 20 18.35 9.50 -34.58
C ALA A 20 17.16 9.95 -35.45
N VAL A 21 15.94 9.90 -34.88
CA VAL A 21 14.74 10.40 -35.56
C VAL A 21 14.82 11.92 -35.72
N SER A 22 15.30 12.65 -34.71
CA SER A 22 15.50 14.09 -34.77
C SER A 22 16.48 14.48 -35.89
N GLU A 23 17.66 13.88 -35.93
CA GLU A 23 18.66 14.16 -36.97
C GLU A 23 18.15 13.81 -38.37
N TRP A 24 17.51 12.65 -38.52
CA TRP A 24 16.91 12.25 -39.79
C TRP A 24 15.85 13.24 -40.26
N LEU A 25 14.97 13.67 -39.36
CA LEU A 25 13.92 14.64 -39.68
C LEU A 25 14.50 16.02 -39.98
N GLY A 26 15.52 16.45 -39.23
CA GLY A 26 16.26 17.68 -39.48
C GLY A 26 16.90 17.67 -40.87
N TYR A 27 17.61 16.61 -41.23
CA TYR A 27 18.18 16.44 -42.57
C TYR A 27 17.10 16.47 -43.67
N ARG A 28 15.96 15.81 -43.45
CA ARG A 28 14.84 15.80 -44.40
C ARG A 28 14.21 17.18 -44.57
N LEU A 29 14.03 17.93 -43.48
CA LEU A 29 13.47 19.30 -43.51
C LEU A 29 14.41 20.26 -44.24
N THR A 30 15.71 20.23 -43.94
CA THR A 30 16.70 21.12 -44.56
C THR A 30 16.89 20.81 -46.05
N SER A 31 16.90 19.53 -46.44
CA SER A 31 17.03 19.13 -47.86
C SER A 31 15.81 19.53 -48.71
N LEU A 32 14.59 19.36 -48.19
CA LEU A 32 13.36 19.83 -48.86
C LEU A 32 13.34 21.35 -49.03
N PHE A 33 13.84 22.08 -48.03
CA PHE A 33 13.92 23.53 -48.10
C PHE A 33 14.94 24.02 -49.14
N LEU A 34 16.14 23.45 -49.14
CA LEU A 34 17.21 23.81 -50.09
C LEU A 34 16.78 23.55 -51.54
N THR A 35 16.20 22.39 -51.80
CA THR A 35 15.74 22.02 -53.15
C THR A 35 14.59 22.90 -53.65
N ALA A 36 13.64 23.25 -52.78
CA ALA A 36 12.58 24.19 -53.13
C ALA A 36 13.12 25.60 -53.42
N HIS A 37 14.15 26.03 -52.69
CA HIS A 37 14.77 27.33 -52.90
C HIS A 37 15.63 27.39 -54.17
N GLU A 38 16.41 26.34 -54.43
CA GLU A 38 17.20 26.18 -55.67
C GLU A 38 16.30 26.25 -56.91
N ALA A 39 15.16 25.56 -56.89
CA ALA A 39 14.19 25.58 -57.99
C ALA A 39 13.63 26.99 -58.25
N LYS A 40 13.40 27.78 -57.19
CA LYS A 40 12.91 29.16 -57.31
C LYS A 40 13.98 30.08 -57.90
N MET A 41 15.22 30.00 -57.40
CA MET A 41 16.33 30.82 -57.93
C MET A 41 16.67 30.48 -59.39
N ALA A 42 16.61 29.20 -59.77
CA ALA A 42 16.85 28.78 -61.15
C ALA A 42 15.86 29.42 -62.13
N SER A 43 14.60 29.60 -61.72
CA SER A 43 13.58 30.24 -62.57
C SER A 43 13.75 31.75 -62.72
N GLU A 44 14.27 32.43 -61.69
CA GLU A 44 14.48 33.89 -61.69
C GLU A 44 15.75 34.27 -62.48
N LEU A 45 16.81 33.45 -62.43
CA LEU A 45 18.06 33.67 -63.18
C LEU A 45 17.88 33.55 -64.71
N ASP A 46 16.94 32.73 -65.18
CA ASP A 46 16.61 32.56 -66.60
C ASP A 46 16.07 33.86 -67.25
N HIS A 47 15.61 34.82 -66.44
CA HIS A 47 15.01 36.09 -66.91
C HIS A 47 16.03 37.23 -67.15
N GLY A 48 17.34 36.98 -67.03
CA GLY A 48 18.40 37.80 -67.64
C GLY A 48 18.88 39.07 -66.90
N SER A 49 18.28 39.49 -65.79
CA SER A 49 18.68 40.72 -65.07
C SER A 49 19.75 40.49 -63.99
N HIS A 50 21.02 40.43 -64.38
CA HIS A 50 22.14 40.11 -63.48
C HIS A 50 22.33 41.06 -62.27
N GLY A 51 22.03 42.36 -62.40
CA GLY A 51 22.16 43.33 -61.30
C GLY A 51 21.03 43.28 -60.27
N ALA A 52 19.80 43.00 -60.71
CA ALA A 52 18.66 42.78 -59.81
C ALA A 52 18.77 41.45 -59.07
N ALA A 53 19.27 40.41 -59.76
CA ALA A 53 19.49 39.08 -59.19
C ALA A 53 20.43 39.09 -57.98
N LEU A 54 21.48 39.93 -57.98
CA LEU A 54 22.43 40.01 -56.86
C LEU A 54 21.81 40.66 -55.61
N ALA A 55 21.02 41.72 -55.78
CA ALA A 55 20.32 42.38 -54.66
C ALA A 55 19.22 41.47 -54.09
N GLU A 56 18.54 40.72 -54.96
CA GLU A 56 17.49 39.76 -54.58
C GLU A 56 18.08 38.52 -53.87
N LEU A 57 19.29 38.10 -54.25
CA LEU A 57 20.08 37.06 -53.55
C LEU A 57 20.47 37.48 -52.12
N GLU A 58 20.98 38.71 -51.96
CA GLU A 58 21.37 39.22 -50.65
C GLU A 58 20.16 39.32 -49.71
N GLN A 59 19.07 39.91 -50.20
CA GLN A 59 17.83 40.07 -49.43
C GLN A 59 17.11 38.74 -49.16
N GLY A 60 17.14 37.83 -50.13
CA GLY A 60 16.64 36.46 -50.00
C GLY A 60 17.40 35.66 -48.95
N SER A 61 18.74 35.72 -48.96
CA SER A 61 19.60 34.95 -48.05
C SER A 61 19.29 35.21 -46.57
N HIS A 62 19.05 36.47 -46.18
CA HIS A 62 18.67 36.83 -44.82
C HIS A 62 17.31 36.24 -44.41
N ALA A 63 16.31 36.30 -45.29
CA ALA A 63 14.99 35.72 -45.03
C ALA A 63 15.05 34.20 -44.91
N LEU A 64 15.91 33.54 -45.70
CA LEU A 64 16.15 32.10 -45.60
C LEU A 64 16.82 31.74 -44.30
N PHE A 65 17.84 32.50 -43.89
CA PHE A 65 18.57 32.25 -42.66
C PHE A 65 17.63 32.31 -41.44
N VAL A 66 16.77 33.34 -41.36
CA VAL A 66 15.79 33.48 -40.27
C VAL A 66 14.79 32.32 -40.27
N ARG A 67 14.26 31.92 -41.43
CA ARG A 67 13.31 30.80 -41.53
C ARG A 67 13.95 29.47 -41.14
N LEU A 68 15.19 29.22 -41.60
CA LEU A 68 15.94 28.03 -41.28
C LEU A 68 16.28 27.98 -39.79
N ALA A 69 16.74 29.09 -39.22
CA ALA A 69 17.01 29.22 -37.79
C ALA A 69 15.75 28.97 -36.95
N ALA A 70 14.61 29.56 -37.34
CA ALA A 70 13.33 29.33 -36.67
C ALA A 70 12.90 27.85 -36.74
N LEU A 71 13.02 27.21 -37.91
CA LEU A 71 12.68 25.80 -38.09
C LEU A 71 13.56 24.90 -37.21
N HIS A 72 14.88 25.12 -37.19
CA HIS A 72 15.78 24.39 -36.31
C HIS A 72 15.48 24.62 -34.83
N PHE A 73 15.15 25.86 -34.45
CA PHE A 73 14.75 26.18 -33.08
C PHE A 73 13.49 25.41 -32.66
N PHE A 74 12.43 25.44 -33.48
CA PHE A 74 11.20 24.70 -33.19
C PHE A 74 11.42 23.18 -33.18
N HIS A 75 12.23 22.67 -34.09
CA HIS A 75 12.58 21.26 -34.12
C HIS A 75 13.33 20.84 -32.84
N ALA A 76 14.36 21.60 -32.43
CA ALA A 76 15.10 21.35 -31.20
C ALA A 76 14.22 21.45 -29.95
N ALA A 77 13.33 22.45 -29.88
CA ALA A 77 12.39 22.58 -28.77
C ALA A 77 11.45 21.36 -28.70
N PHE A 78 10.91 20.94 -29.85
CA PHE A 78 10.03 19.77 -29.92
C PHE A 78 10.74 18.48 -29.49
N THR A 79 11.98 18.26 -29.91
CA THR A 79 12.73 17.04 -29.60
C THR A 79 13.08 16.94 -28.12
N VAL A 80 13.45 18.07 -27.49
CA VAL A 80 13.65 18.15 -26.04
C VAL A 80 12.35 17.82 -25.29
N ILE A 81 11.22 18.41 -25.68
CA ILE A 81 9.93 18.12 -25.04
C ILE A 81 9.56 16.65 -25.18
N ALA A 82 9.68 16.08 -26.38
CA ALA A 82 9.38 14.68 -26.64
C ALA A 82 10.27 13.75 -25.79
N LEU A 83 11.55 14.06 -25.67
CA LEU A 83 12.50 13.30 -24.87
C LEU A 83 12.14 13.33 -23.37
N VAL A 84 11.84 14.53 -22.84
CA VAL A 84 11.44 14.70 -21.43
C VAL A 84 10.18 13.90 -21.13
N LEU A 85 9.16 13.97 -22.00
CA LEU A 85 7.91 13.23 -21.83
C LEU A 85 8.14 11.71 -21.89
N ALA A 86 8.95 11.23 -22.83
CA ALA A 86 9.25 9.81 -22.97
C ALA A 86 10.00 9.25 -21.74
N LEU A 87 11.03 9.96 -21.28
CA LEU A 87 11.79 9.57 -20.09
C LEU A 87 10.94 9.63 -18.82
N ASN A 88 10.12 10.67 -18.65
CA ASN A 88 9.21 10.79 -17.52
C ASN A 88 8.19 9.64 -17.50
N ALA A 89 7.58 9.34 -18.66
CA ALA A 89 6.64 8.22 -18.77
C ALA A 89 7.30 6.87 -18.45
N LEU A 90 8.53 6.65 -18.91
CA LEU A 90 9.32 5.46 -18.57
C LEU A 90 9.53 5.38 -17.06
N TRP A 91 10.09 6.43 -16.45
CA TRP A 91 10.45 6.46 -15.03
C TRP A 91 9.23 6.30 -14.12
N THR A 92 8.13 6.97 -14.48
CA THR A 92 6.87 6.86 -13.77
C THR A 92 6.36 5.42 -13.75
N ARG A 93 6.42 4.73 -14.89
CA ARG A 93 5.93 3.36 -15.02
C ARG A 93 6.85 2.34 -14.35
N THR A 94 8.17 2.53 -14.41
CA THR A 94 9.14 1.54 -13.92
C THR A 94 9.52 1.71 -12.45
N VAL A 95 9.41 2.93 -11.90
CA VAL A 95 9.89 3.24 -10.55
C VAL A 95 8.79 3.85 -9.69
N LEU A 96 8.23 5.01 -10.08
CA LEU A 96 7.35 5.77 -9.18
C LEU A 96 6.04 5.06 -8.90
N ARG A 97 5.41 4.46 -9.92
CA ARG A 97 4.12 3.78 -9.76
C ARG A 97 4.24 2.53 -8.87
N PRO A 98 5.18 1.59 -9.11
CA PRO A 98 5.40 0.49 -8.17
C PRO A 98 5.70 0.94 -6.74
N LEU A 99 6.46 2.02 -6.58
CA LEU A 99 6.80 2.54 -5.25
C LEU A 99 5.59 3.17 -4.55
N ALA A 100 4.74 3.89 -5.29
CA ALA A 100 3.48 4.43 -4.79
C ALA A 100 2.52 3.32 -4.39
N ASP A 101 2.41 2.27 -5.19
CA ASP A 101 1.59 1.09 -4.89
C ASP A 101 2.07 0.40 -3.61
N LEU A 102 3.40 0.24 -3.44
CA LEU A 102 3.99 -0.33 -2.22
C LEU A 102 3.72 0.55 -0.99
N LEU A 103 3.91 1.88 -1.10
CA LEU A 103 3.61 2.84 -0.04
C LEU A 103 2.13 2.82 0.38
N GLN A 104 1.23 2.66 -0.58
CA GLN A 104 -0.19 2.51 -0.31
C GLN A 104 -0.44 1.25 0.53
N HIS A 105 0.15 0.11 0.17
CA HIS A 105 0.01 -1.14 0.92
C HIS A 105 0.64 -1.08 2.32
N ILE A 106 1.79 -0.43 2.47
CA ILE A 106 2.39 -0.14 3.78
C ILE A 106 1.40 0.62 4.68
N ASN A 107 0.75 1.64 4.14
CA ASN A 107 -0.25 2.42 4.87
C ASN A 107 -1.50 1.59 5.24
N TYR A 108 -1.93 0.65 4.38
CA TYR A 108 -2.98 -0.31 4.74
C TYR A 108 -2.54 -1.25 5.86
N MET A 109 -1.35 -1.84 5.76
CA MET A 109 -0.80 -2.72 6.81
C MET A 109 -0.67 -2.02 8.16
N ARG A 110 -0.30 -0.74 8.18
CA ARG A 110 -0.24 0.06 9.42
C ARG A 110 -1.58 0.13 10.15
N ARG A 111 -2.70 -0.05 9.45
CA ARG A 111 -4.06 -0.06 10.04
C ARG A 111 -4.52 -1.44 10.53
N GLY A 112 -3.65 -2.44 10.50
CA GLY A 112 -3.95 -3.77 11.03
C GLY A 112 -4.46 -4.79 10.02
N THR A 113 -4.36 -4.49 8.72
CA THR A 113 -4.76 -5.41 7.65
C THR A 113 -3.52 -5.99 6.97
N TRP A 114 -3.07 -7.16 7.40
CA TRP A 114 -1.87 -7.86 6.88
C TRP A 114 -2.16 -9.00 5.91
N LYS A 115 -3.43 -9.21 5.53
CA LYS A 115 -3.86 -10.38 4.76
C LYS A 115 -3.65 -10.30 3.26
N THR A 116 -3.39 -9.10 2.72
CA THR A 116 -3.30 -8.89 1.27
C THR A 116 -1.84 -8.69 0.87
N PRO A 117 -1.20 -9.68 0.21
CA PRO A 117 0.15 -9.52 -0.30
C PRO A 117 0.19 -8.51 -1.45
N VAL A 118 1.28 -7.76 -1.55
CA VAL A 118 1.51 -6.83 -2.66
C VAL A 118 1.92 -7.64 -3.89
N PRO A 119 1.27 -7.47 -5.04
CA PRO A 119 1.63 -8.20 -6.26
C PRO A 119 3.04 -7.84 -6.74
N VAL A 120 3.88 -8.86 -6.95
CA VAL A 120 5.25 -8.73 -7.46
C VAL A 120 5.21 -8.74 -8.99
N HIS A 121 5.37 -7.57 -9.61
CA HIS A 121 5.30 -7.41 -11.06
C HIS A 121 6.66 -7.40 -11.76
N SER A 122 7.75 -7.32 -10.99
CA SER A 122 9.10 -7.14 -11.51
C SER A 122 10.06 -8.18 -10.96
N ARG A 123 11.10 -8.49 -11.73
CA ARG A 123 12.21 -9.41 -11.35
C ARG A 123 13.52 -8.66 -11.13
N ASP A 124 13.41 -7.42 -10.68
CA ASP A 124 14.51 -6.52 -10.36
C ASP A 124 14.39 -6.07 -8.89
N GLU A 125 15.21 -5.09 -8.47
CA GLU A 125 15.31 -4.61 -7.09
C GLU A 125 13.96 -4.15 -6.52
N ILE A 126 13.03 -3.66 -7.35
CA ILE A 126 11.67 -3.32 -6.90
C ILE A 126 10.87 -4.58 -6.58
N GLY A 127 11.04 -5.62 -7.39
CA GLY A 127 10.45 -6.94 -7.14
C GLY A 127 10.99 -7.54 -5.85
N GLU A 128 12.31 -7.56 -5.69
CA GLU A 128 12.98 -8.07 -4.49
C GLU A 128 12.55 -7.31 -3.23
N LEU A 129 12.44 -5.98 -3.30
CA LEU A 129 11.91 -5.15 -2.22
C LEU A 129 10.45 -5.52 -1.88
N THR A 130 9.63 -5.77 -2.89
CA THR A 130 8.23 -6.16 -2.72
C THR A 130 8.11 -7.55 -2.09
N GLU A 131 8.96 -8.49 -2.50
CA GLU A 131 9.04 -9.84 -1.90
C GLU A 131 9.46 -9.78 -0.44
N ALA A 132 10.52 -9.04 -0.11
CA ALA A 132 10.97 -8.85 1.26
C ALA A 132 9.89 -8.18 2.14
N PHE A 133 9.16 -7.20 1.59
CA PHE A 133 8.04 -6.59 2.30
C PHE A 133 6.91 -7.59 2.59
N ASN A 134 6.55 -8.42 1.61
CA ASN A 134 5.53 -9.46 1.78
C ASN A 134 5.95 -10.51 2.82
N GLU A 135 7.23 -10.90 2.82
CA GLU A 135 7.78 -11.82 3.82
C GLU A 135 7.66 -11.24 5.23
N LEU A 136 8.05 -9.98 5.42
CA LEU A 136 7.91 -9.27 6.70
C LEU A 136 6.45 -9.20 7.15
N GLY A 137 5.52 -8.91 6.24
CA GLY A 137 4.08 -8.92 6.53
C GLY A 137 3.57 -10.30 6.98
N GLY A 138 4.05 -11.37 6.35
CA GLY A 138 3.73 -12.76 6.70
C GLY A 138 4.28 -13.14 8.08
N GLN A 139 5.55 -12.82 8.34
CA GLN A 139 6.19 -13.08 9.64
C GLN A 139 5.46 -12.34 10.77
N LEU A 140 5.12 -11.06 10.58
CA LEU A 140 4.39 -10.27 11.57
C LEU A 140 3.01 -10.87 11.88
N THR A 141 2.28 -11.32 10.84
CA THR A 141 0.99 -11.98 11.01
C THR A 141 1.13 -13.25 11.86
N LEU A 142 2.16 -14.06 11.59
CA LEU A 142 2.43 -15.29 12.33
C LEU A 142 2.80 -14.99 13.79
N THR A 143 3.66 -14.00 14.05
CA THR A 143 4.03 -13.59 15.41
C THR A 143 2.83 -13.09 16.21
N VAL A 144 1.96 -12.27 15.59
CA VAL A 144 0.72 -11.79 16.24
C VAL A 144 -0.20 -12.96 16.59
N HIS A 145 -0.35 -13.94 15.69
CA HIS A 145 -1.15 -15.15 15.97
C HIS A 145 -0.58 -15.98 17.12
N GLN A 146 0.74 -16.18 17.16
CA GLN A 146 1.42 -16.90 18.24
C GLN A 146 1.26 -16.20 19.58
N PHE A 147 1.42 -14.87 19.61
CA PHE A 147 1.20 -14.07 20.82
C PHE A 147 -0.24 -14.21 21.30
N ALA A 148 -1.24 -14.07 20.42
CA ALA A 148 -2.64 -14.22 20.79
C ALA A 148 -2.96 -15.62 21.35
N ALA A 149 -2.39 -16.68 20.77
CA ALA A 149 -2.54 -18.05 21.27
C ALA A 149 -1.88 -18.23 22.65
N ALA A 150 -0.66 -17.71 22.83
CA ALA A 150 0.05 -17.77 24.10
C ALA A 150 -0.67 -16.98 25.20
N SER A 151 -1.18 -15.78 24.91
CA SER A 151 -1.99 -15.00 25.85
C SER A 151 -3.26 -15.73 26.26
N LYS A 152 -3.94 -16.39 25.31
CA LYS A 152 -5.13 -17.21 25.61
C LYS A 152 -4.78 -18.39 26.50
N LEU A 153 -3.67 -19.08 26.24
CA LEU A 153 -3.22 -20.22 27.04
C LEU A 153 -2.83 -19.78 28.47
N SER A 154 -2.14 -18.66 28.61
CA SER A 154 -1.80 -18.06 29.91
C SER A 154 -3.06 -17.71 30.71
N ALA A 155 -4.05 -17.08 30.07
CA ALA A 155 -5.34 -16.79 30.68
C ALA A 155 -6.04 -18.09 31.15
N MET A 156 -6.05 -19.14 30.32
CA MET A 156 -6.62 -20.44 30.69
C MET A 156 -5.87 -21.09 31.87
N ALA A 157 -4.54 -21.00 31.90
CA ALA A 157 -3.72 -21.56 32.98
C ALA A 157 -3.98 -20.86 34.33
N LEU A 158 -4.02 -19.52 34.32
CA LEU A 158 -4.36 -18.73 35.50
C LEU A 158 -5.78 -19.03 36.01
N LEU A 159 -6.74 -19.19 35.10
CA LEU A 159 -8.11 -19.58 35.44
C LEU A 159 -8.16 -20.98 36.07
N GLY A 160 -7.45 -21.94 35.48
CA GLY A 160 -7.32 -23.30 36.01
C GLY A 160 -6.79 -23.31 37.44
N GLN A 161 -5.78 -22.49 37.74
CA GLN A 161 -5.24 -22.36 39.10
C GLN A 161 -6.27 -21.82 40.10
N SER A 162 -7.07 -20.84 39.68
CA SER A 162 -8.12 -20.27 40.53
C SER A 162 -9.24 -21.28 40.82
N LEU A 163 -9.59 -22.10 39.83
CA LEU A 163 -10.57 -23.19 39.94
C LEU A 163 -10.11 -24.24 40.94
N VAL A 164 -8.88 -24.74 40.79
CA VAL A 164 -8.29 -25.73 41.71
C VAL A 164 -8.33 -25.23 43.15
N THR A 165 -8.00 -23.95 43.36
CA THR A 165 -8.00 -23.33 44.69
C THR A 165 -9.41 -23.30 45.29
N LYS A 166 -10.42 -22.84 44.53
CA LYS A 166 -11.81 -22.79 44.99
C LYS A 166 -12.41 -24.17 45.25
N VAL A 167 -12.11 -25.15 44.40
CA VAL A 167 -12.56 -26.54 44.58
C VAL A 167 -11.94 -27.15 45.84
N ARG A 168 -10.66 -26.92 46.09
CA ARG A 168 -10.01 -27.35 47.34
C ARG A 168 -10.70 -26.70 48.56
N SER A 169 -10.96 -25.39 48.52
CA SER A 169 -11.66 -24.71 49.62
C SER A 169 -13.07 -25.25 49.88
N ALA A 170 -13.85 -25.53 48.84
CA ALA A 170 -15.17 -26.15 48.99
C ALA A 170 -15.06 -27.58 49.58
N THR A 171 -14.05 -28.34 49.15
CA THR A 171 -13.79 -29.70 49.67
C THR A 171 -13.39 -29.67 51.14
N GLU A 172 -12.58 -28.69 51.57
CA GLU A 172 -12.20 -28.49 52.97
C GLU A 172 -13.41 -28.13 53.84
N LEU A 173 -14.30 -27.24 53.36
CA LEU A 173 -15.55 -26.90 54.04
C LEU A 173 -16.49 -28.10 54.21
N LEU A 174 -16.61 -28.95 53.17
CA LEU A 174 -17.40 -30.18 53.23
C LEU A 174 -16.80 -31.18 54.23
N ARG A 175 -15.47 -31.35 54.22
CA ARG A 175 -14.78 -32.25 55.15
C ARG A 175 -14.88 -31.76 56.60
N ALA A 176 -14.83 -30.45 56.82
CA ALA A 176 -15.05 -29.84 58.13
C ALA A 176 -16.49 -30.03 58.63
N ALA A 177 -17.47 -29.93 57.73
CA ALA A 177 -18.88 -30.24 58.03
C ALA A 177 -19.05 -31.71 58.45
N GLU A 178 -18.37 -32.62 57.75
CA GLU A 178 -18.45 -34.06 58.04
C GLU A 178 -17.86 -34.39 59.42
N ALA A 179 -16.70 -33.81 59.76
CA ALA A 179 -15.98 -34.03 61.00
C ALA A 179 -16.61 -33.38 62.24
N ALA A 180 -17.57 -32.47 62.10
CA ALA A 180 -18.24 -31.85 63.24
C ALA A 180 -19.07 -32.90 64.03
N PRO A 181 -19.01 -32.93 65.37
CA PRO A 181 -19.84 -33.84 66.17
C PRO A 181 -21.32 -33.51 65.97
N GLY A 182 -22.14 -34.50 65.60
CA GLY A 182 -23.59 -34.32 65.53
C GLY A 182 -24.18 -34.37 66.93
N ASP A 183 -24.34 -33.21 67.57
CA ASP A 183 -25.04 -33.14 68.85
C ASP A 183 -26.55 -33.37 68.59
N ARG A 184 -27.05 -34.53 69.02
CA ARG A 184 -28.40 -35.03 68.73
C ARG A 184 -29.49 -34.44 69.63
N ASN A 185 -29.16 -33.48 70.48
CA ASN A 185 -30.12 -32.81 71.34
C ASN A 185 -29.92 -31.32 71.21
N LEU A 186 -30.83 -30.64 70.51
CA LEU A 186 -31.49 -29.39 70.90
C LEU A 186 -32.35 -28.94 69.73
N ASP A 187 -33.52 -28.41 70.08
CA ASP A 187 -34.57 -27.83 69.24
C ASP A 187 -34.06 -26.58 68.50
N VAL A 188 -33.15 -26.81 67.55
CA VAL A 188 -32.45 -25.76 66.81
C VAL A 188 -33.01 -25.73 65.39
N SER A 189 -33.65 -24.61 65.05
CA SER A 189 -34.11 -24.29 63.70
C SER A 189 -33.07 -24.67 62.65
N PRO A 190 -33.48 -25.25 61.49
CA PRO A 190 -32.57 -25.76 60.44
C PRO A 190 -31.58 -24.72 59.88
N ALA A 191 -31.72 -23.45 60.24
CA ALA A 191 -30.79 -22.37 59.93
C ALA A 191 -29.48 -22.36 60.76
N THR A 192 -29.34 -23.20 61.80
CA THR A 192 -28.27 -23.05 62.81
C THR A 192 -27.38 -24.29 63.00
N ASP A 193 -27.59 -25.37 62.26
CA ASP A 193 -26.69 -26.52 62.29
C ASP A 193 -25.38 -26.18 61.53
N PRO A 194 -24.21 -26.18 62.20
CA PRO A 194 -22.92 -25.88 61.59
C PRO A 194 -22.59 -26.78 60.38
N LYS A 195 -23.13 -28.01 60.32
CA LYS A 195 -22.98 -28.88 59.15
C LYS A 195 -23.75 -28.35 57.95
N HIS A 196 -25.03 -28.00 58.14
CA HIS A 196 -25.86 -27.44 57.08
C HIS A 196 -25.30 -26.11 56.57
N ALA A 197 -24.78 -25.25 57.45
CA ALA A 197 -24.13 -24.00 57.07
C ALA A 197 -22.86 -24.22 56.22
N SER A 198 -22.03 -25.19 56.60
CA SER A 198 -20.78 -25.51 55.88
C SER A 198 -21.04 -26.13 54.50
N VAL A 199 -22.04 -27.00 54.38
CA VAL A 199 -22.48 -27.58 53.10
C VAL A 199 -23.12 -26.52 52.21
N ALA A 200 -23.97 -25.65 52.76
CA ALA A 200 -24.56 -24.53 52.01
C ALA A 200 -23.48 -23.56 51.49
N LEU A 201 -22.46 -23.28 52.30
CA LEU A 201 -21.33 -22.43 51.90
C LEU A 201 -20.50 -23.08 50.78
N ALA A 202 -20.24 -24.39 50.86
CA ALA A 202 -19.53 -25.12 49.81
C ALA A 202 -20.30 -25.13 48.48
N ILE A 203 -21.62 -25.38 48.52
CA ILE A 203 -22.50 -25.33 47.34
C ILE A 203 -22.51 -23.91 46.74
N LYS A 204 -22.56 -22.87 47.59
CA LYS A 204 -22.50 -21.48 47.14
C LYS A 204 -21.18 -21.17 46.42
N ILE A 205 -20.04 -21.56 46.99
CA ILE A 205 -18.73 -21.36 46.35
C ILE A 205 -18.67 -22.06 44.99
N LEU A 206 -19.16 -23.31 44.90
CA LEU A 206 -19.17 -24.08 43.66
C LEU A 206 -20.11 -23.47 42.60
N ASN A 207 -21.26 -22.93 43.00
CA ASN A 207 -22.21 -22.28 42.09
C ASN A 207 -21.74 -20.91 41.57
N GLU A 208 -20.84 -20.23 42.28
CA GLU A 208 -20.26 -18.95 41.85
C GLU A 208 -19.09 -19.11 40.86
N ILE A 209 -18.49 -20.31 40.78
CA ILE A 209 -17.36 -20.61 39.89
C ILE A 209 -17.64 -20.24 38.42
N PRO A 210 -18.77 -20.63 37.79
CA PRO A 210 -18.99 -20.39 36.37
C PRO A 210 -19.08 -18.89 36.02
N ALA A 211 -19.74 -18.10 36.86
CA ALA A 211 -19.91 -16.67 36.64
C ALA A 211 -18.57 -15.91 36.80
N LEU A 212 -17.78 -16.25 37.82
CA LEU A 212 -16.46 -15.68 38.04
C LEU A 212 -15.46 -16.09 36.96
N PHE A 213 -15.59 -17.31 36.44
CA PHE A 213 -14.76 -17.80 35.34
C PHE A 213 -14.91 -16.95 34.07
N GLU A 214 -16.15 -16.69 33.66
CA GLU A 214 -16.45 -15.88 32.46
C GLU A 214 -15.93 -14.45 32.62
N GLN A 215 -16.09 -13.88 33.82
CA GLN A 215 -15.69 -12.51 34.11
C GLN A 215 -14.16 -12.35 34.13
N GLU A 216 -13.44 -13.26 34.79
CA GLU A 216 -11.98 -13.24 34.86
C GLU A 216 -11.33 -13.57 33.51
N PHE A 217 -11.92 -14.47 32.73
CA PHE A 217 -11.48 -14.77 31.36
C PHE A 217 -11.55 -13.55 30.46
N LYS A 218 -12.69 -12.83 30.45
CA LYS A 218 -12.84 -11.58 29.69
C LYS A 218 -11.85 -10.51 30.17
N ARG A 219 -11.62 -10.40 31.48
CA ARG A 219 -10.66 -9.44 32.05
C ARG A 219 -9.24 -9.70 31.55
N GLN A 220 -8.77 -10.95 31.65
CA GLN A 220 -7.43 -11.34 31.22
C GLN A 220 -7.23 -11.18 29.70
N LEU A 221 -8.23 -11.52 28.90
CA LEU A 221 -8.21 -11.29 27.45
C LEU A 221 -8.12 -9.80 27.10
N ASN A 222 -8.91 -8.94 27.75
CA ASN A 222 -8.88 -7.50 27.48
C ASN A 222 -7.56 -6.83 27.89
N VAL A 223 -6.91 -7.30 28.97
CA VAL A 223 -5.62 -6.78 29.41
C VAL A 223 -4.49 -7.15 28.44
N HIS A 224 -4.60 -8.29 27.74
CA HIS A 224 -3.56 -8.79 26.83
C HIS A 224 -3.89 -8.61 25.34
N SER A 225 -5.10 -8.20 24.97
CA SER A 225 -5.46 -7.88 23.59
C SER A 225 -4.92 -6.50 23.20
N ILE A 226 -4.10 -6.45 22.15
CA ILE A 226 -3.74 -5.20 21.48
C ILE A 226 -5.03 -4.57 20.95
N ARG A 227 -5.41 -3.39 21.45
CA ARG A 227 -6.57 -2.63 20.95
C ARG A 227 -6.45 -2.44 19.43
N PRO A 228 -7.43 -2.87 18.61
CA PRO A 228 -7.57 -2.35 17.27
C PRO A 228 -7.84 -0.83 17.37
N ALA A 229 -7.33 -0.06 16.41
CA ALA A 229 -7.55 1.38 16.35
C ALA A 229 -9.06 1.70 16.38
N PRO A 230 -9.47 2.81 17.02
CA PRO A 230 -10.88 3.17 17.17
C PRO A 230 -11.57 3.34 15.82
N ASP A 231 -12.86 2.98 15.79
CA ASP A 231 -13.75 2.96 14.64
C ASP A 231 -13.57 4.16 13.71
N VAL A 232 -13.29 3.89 12.44
CA VAL A 232 -13.31 4.91 11.39
C VAL A 232 -14.77 5.18 11.02
N PRO A 233 -15.23 6.44 10.99
CA PRO A 233 -16.56 6.77 10.49
C PRO A 233 -16.69 6.31 9.04
N SER A 234 -17.83 5.70 8.71
CA SER A 234 -18.23 5.22 7.39
C SER A 234 -17.76 6.18 6.30
N ALA A 235 -16.91 5.69 5.38
CA ALA A 235 -16.49 6.48 4.23
C ALA A 235 -17.73 6.97 3.45
N PRO A 236 -17.74 8.22 2.94
CA PRO A 236 -18.83 8.68 2.09
C PRO A 236 -18.90 7.83 0.83
N ASP A 237 -20.11 7.44 0.46
CA ASP A 237 -20.43 6.59 -0.69
C ASP A 237 -20.04 7.31 -2.00
N VAL A 238 -18.89 6.96 -2.57
CA VAL A 238 -18.39 7.52 -3.85
C VAL A 238 -19.06 6.80 -5.04
N ARG A 239 -20.39 6.70 -5.03
CA ARG A 239 -21.19 6.21 -6.17
C ARG A 239 -22.44 7.03 -6.50
N ALA A 240 -22.56 8.26 -5.99
CA ALA A 240 -23.54 9.22 -6.47
C ALA A 240 -22.87 10.34 -7.27
N GLY A 241 -22.55 10.09 -8.54
CA GLY A 241 -21.87 11.08 -9.38
C GLY A 241 -21.59 10.63 -10.81
N VAL A 242 -22.45 9.80 -11.39
CA VAL A 242 -22.47 9.57 -12.85
C VAL A 242 -23.67 10.33 -13.39
N SER A 243 -23.48 11.62 -13.65
CA SER A 243 -24.43 12.43 -14.40
C SER A 243 -24.37 12.02 -15.87
N HIS A 244 -25.41 11.33 -16.31
CA HIS A 244 -25.76 11.13 -17.72
C HIS A 244 -25.86 12.49 -18.42
N HIS A 245 -24.96 12.76 -19.37
CA HIS A 245 -25.19 13.80 -20.37
C HIS A 245 -25.97 13.21 -21.55
N PRO A 246 -27.06 13.85 -22.00
CA PRO A 246 -27.75 13.46 -23.21
C PRO A 246 -27.08 14.09 -24.45
N HIS A 247 -26.93 13.29 -25.50
CA HIS A 247 -26.62 13.74 -26.85
C HIS A 247 -27.72 14.67 -27.39
N PRO A 248 -27.39 15.80 -28.04
CA PRO A 248 -28.28 16.41 -29.00
C PRO A 248 -27.98 15.91 -30.42
N ARG A 249 -29.04 15.92 -31.22
CA ARG A 249 -29.13 15.58 -32.64
C ARG A 249 -28.33 16.52 -33.52
#